data_AF-A0A2C9KZ77-F1
#
_entry.id   AF-A0A2C9KZ77-F1
#
_cell.length_a   1.000
_cell.length_b   1.000
_cell.length_c   1.000
_cell.angle_alpha   90.00
_cell.angle_beta   90.00
_cell.angle_gamma   90.00
#
_symmetry.space_group_name_H-M   'P 1'
#
loop_
_entity.id
_entity.type
_entity.pdbx_description
1 polymer ?
#
loop_
_entity_poly.entity_id
_entity_poly.type
_entity_poly.pdbx_seq_one_letter_code
_entity_poly.pdbx_strand_id
1 'polypeptide(L)'
;ITGDVSIDSNGDRNADYSLLDLNPQTNKFEVVANYFGNKRIYEPVPNKTIHWAGGRLTPPPDTPTCGFDGSKCPPEEPFPEYGIVIIVLGSILLIVLITVFFIYRHIKLEAELAEMNWRVRWEDILFGAPEKNKKLERQGSRLSLRKGSLPSDCSGDTIAVHLNDAGNRQLFTRTGYYKVSM
;
A
#
# COMPACT_ATOMS: atom_id res chain seq x y z
N ILE A 1 12.93 -13.94 75.12
CA ILE A 1 12.97 -12.59 74.51
C ILE A 1 13.45 -12.77 73.08
N THR A 2 12.72 -12.24 72.09
CA THR A 2 12.78 -12.57 70.64
C THR A 2 13.81 -11.79 69.82
N GLY A 3 14.88 -11.27 70.44
CA GLY A 3 15.90 -10.46 69.76
C GLY A 3 15.45 -9.03 69.44
N ASP A 4 16.19 -8.38 68.54
CA ASP A 4 15.94 -7.00 68.10
C ASP A 4 14.61 -6.89 67.32
N VAL A 5 13.87 -5.81 67.58
CA VAL A 5 12.59 -5.52 66.93
C VAL A 5 12.70 -4.13 66.29
N SER A 6 12.34 -4.03 65.01
CA SER A 6 12.21 -2.75 64.32
C SER A 6 10.82 -2.62 63.69
N ILE A 7 10.29 -1.41 63.74
CA ILE A 7 8.94 -1.04 63.29
C ILE A 7 9.09 0.00 62.18
N ASP A 8 8.31 -0.13 61.11
CA ASP A 8 8.32 0.81 59.99
C ASP A 8 7.46 2.06 60.26
N SER A 9 7.40 2.97 59.29
CA SER A 9 6.61 4.21 59.39
C SER A 9 5.10 3.98 59.48
N ASN A 10 4.62 2.82 59.07
CA ASN A 10 3.21 2.45 59.09
C ASN A 10 2.81 1.78 60.43
N GLY A 11 3.78 1.52 61.30
CA GLY A 11 3.57 0.84 62.57
C GLY A 11 3.69 -0.69 62.47
N ASP A 12 4.13 -1.22 61.32
CA ASP A 12 4.28 -2.65 61.08
C ASP A 12 5.68 -3.14 61.46
N ARG A 13 5.78 -4.39 61.92
CA ARG A 13 7.08 -4.98 62.29
C ARG A 13 7.85 -5.38 61.04
N ASN A 14 9.10 -4.93 60.94
CA ASN A 14 10.06 -5.51 60.00
C ASN A 14 10.45 -6.91 60.50
N ALA A 15 9.90 -7.94 59.86
CA ALA A 15 10.12 -9.33 60.23
C ALA A 15 11.40 -9.90 59.60
N ASP A 16 12.16 -10.62 60.41
CA ASP A 16 13.27 -11.44 59.95
C ASP A 16 12.77 -12.86 59.65
N TYR A 17 13.30 -13.46 58.59
CA TYR A 17 12.88 -14.79 58.12
C TYR A 17 14.10 -15.69 57.95
N SER A 18 13.91 -16.99 58.17
CA SER A 18 14.91 -18.01 57.85
C SER A 18 14.40 -18.86 56.70
N LEU A 19 15.25 -19.08 55.69
CA LEU A 19 15.01 -20.03 54.63
C LEU A 19 15.53 -21.39 55.09
N LEU A 20 14.62 -22.36 55.14
CA LEU A 20 14.96 -23.74 55.48
C LEU A 20 14.94 -24.59 54.22
N ASP A 21 15.91 -25.49 54.14
CA ASP A 21 15.99 -26.50 53.08
C ASP A 21 16.06 -27.89 53.70
N LEU A 22 15.53 -28.89 52.99
CA LEU A 22 15.51 -30.26 53.47
C LEU A 22 16.88 -30.90 53.20
N ASN A 23 17.61 -31.26 54.25
CA ASN A 23 18.84 -32.01 54.11
C ASN A 23 18.52 -33.47 53.72
N PRO A 24 18.94 -33.95 52.53
CA PRO A 24 18.59 -35.28 52.03
C PRO A 24 19.26 -36.42 52.81
N GLN A 25 20.32 -36.15 53.59
CA GLN A 25 21.04 -37.14 54.39
C GLN A 25 20.39 -37.33 55.76
N THR A 26 19.98 -36.23 56.39
CA THR A 26 19.41 -36.22 57.74
C THR A 26 17.89 -36.25 57.76
N ASN A 27 17.24 -36.01 56.61
CA ASN A 27 15.78 -35.85 56.44
C ASN A 27 15.18 -34.79 57.38
N LYS A 28 15.94 -33.74 57.68
CA LYS A 28 15.51 -32.63 58.53
C LYS A 28 15.67 -31.32 57.79
N PHE A 29 14.78 -30.38 58.10
CA PHE A 29 14.91 -29.01 57.64
C PHE A 29 16.02 -28.30 58.41
N GLU A 30 16.93 -27.70 57.67
CA GLU A 30 18.06 -26.94 58.19
C GLU A 30 18.04 -25.54 57.59
N VAL A 31 18.44 -24.54 58.37
CA VAL A 31 18.52 -23.15 57.90
C VAL A 31 19.69 -23.02 56.92
N VAL A 32 19.40 -22.56 55.71
CA VAL A 32 20.39 -22.34 54.64
C VAL A 32 20.65 -20.85 54.36
N ALA A 33 19.71 -19.98 54.74
CA ALA A 33 19.89 -18.54 54.66
C ALA A 33 18.97 -17.81 55.62
N ASN A 34 19.32 -16.56 55.95
CA ASN A 34 18.47 -15.66 56.71
C ASN A 34 18.21 -14.39 55.90
N TYR A 35 17.01 -13.84 56.06
CA TYR A 35 16.63 -12.55 55.52
C TYR A 35 16.32 -11.61 56.68
N PHE A 36 17.06 -10.50 56.75
CA PHE A 36 16.87 -9.48 57.77
C PHE A 36 15.94 -8.40 57.24
N GLY A 37 14.71 -8.31 57.76
CA GLY A 37 13.68 -7.41 57.27
C GLY A 37 14.05 -5.93 57.41
N ASN A 38 14.72 -5.57 58.51
CA ASN A 38 15.16 -4.20 58.77
C ASN A 38 16.19 -3.72 57.73
N LYS A 39 17.16 -4.59 57.40
CA LYS A 39 18.24 -4.28 56.45
C LYS A 39 17.87 -4.61 54.99
N ARG A 40 16.84 -5.42 54.79
CA ARG A 40 16.44 -6.03 53.50
C ARG A 40 17.57 -6.80 52.83
N ILE A 41 18.33 -7.55 53.63
CA ILE A 41 19.52 -8.31 53.17
C ILE A 41 19.24 -9.80 53.28
N TYR A 42 19.56 -10.52 52.21
CA TYR A 42 19.68 -11.98 52.18
C TYR A 42 21.11 -12.38 52.53
N GLU A 43 21.27 -13.18 53.59
CA GLU A 43 22.56 -13.69 54.04
C GLU A 43 22.56 -15.23 54.02
N PRO A 44 23.31 -15.87 53.11
CA PRO A 44 23.44 -17.32 53.09
C PRO A 44 24.28 -17.81 54.28
N VAL A 45 23.87 -18.93 54.86
CA VAL A 45 24.63 -19.55 55.95
C VAL A 45 25.92 -20.15 55.39
N PRO A 46 27.10 -19.85 55.95
CA PRO A 46 28.37 -20.42 55.49
C PRO A 46 28.33 -21.95 55.46
N ASN A 47 28.87 -22.55 54.39
CA ASN A 47 28.91 -24.00 54.18
C ASN A 47 27.55 -24.69 54.07
N LYS A 48 26.47 -23.95 53.82
CA LYS A 48 25.15 -24.49 53.50
C LYS A 48 24.72 -24.02 52.11
N THR A 49 24.27 -24.96 51.29
CA THR A 49 23.77 -24.71 49.93
C THR A 49 22.34 -25.22 49.79
N ILE A 50 21.55 -24.59 48.94
CA ILE A 50 20.18 -25.03 48.63
C ILE A 50 20.25 -26.26 47.72
N HIS A 51 19.56 -27.33 48.10
CA HIS A 51 19.46 -28.56 47.32
C HIS A 51 18.30 -28.47 46.35
N TRP A 52 18.63 -28.30 45.07
CA TRP A 52 17.60 -28.31 44.02
C TRP A 52 17.30 -29.73 43.55
N ALA A 53 16.02 -29.98 43.28
CA ALA A 53 15.55 -31.27 42.79
C ALA A 53 16.30 -31.69 41.49
N GLY A 54 16.55 -33.00 41.37
CA GLY A 54 17.26 -33.57 40.21
C GLY A 54 18.77 -33.32 40.20
N GLY A 55 19.37 -32.97 41.36
CA GLY A 55 20.82 -32.76 41.48
C GLY A 55 21.31 -31.48 40.80
N ARG A 56 20.43 -30.50 40.62
CA ARG A 56 20.79 -29.21 40.00
C ARG A 56 21.62 -28.39 40.99
N LEU A 57 22.61 -27.67 40.46
CA LEU A 57 23.42 -26.72 41.24
C LEU A 57 22.77 -25.33 41.32
N THR A 58 21.79 -25.07 40.45
CA THR A 58 21.13 -23.77 40.30
C THR A 58 19.62 -23.91 40.45
N PRO A 59 18.91 -22.83 40.86
CA PRO A 59 17.45 -22.83 40.91
C PRO A 59 16.86 -23.20 39.55
N PRO A 60 15.72 -23.93 39.54
CA PRO A 60 14.95 -24.10 38.31
C PRO A 60 14.50 -22.73 37.80
N PRO A 61 14.33 -22.57 36.48
CA PRO A 61 13.69 -21.38 35.92
C PRO A 61 12.32 -21.14 36.56
N ASP A 62 12.00 -19.87 36.79
CA ASP A 62 10.71 -19.43 37.32
C ASP A 62 9.55 -19.68 36.33
N THR A 63 9.87 -19.69 35.03
CA THR A 63 8.93 -19.95 33.95
C THR A 63 9.45 -21.10 33.08
N PRO A 64 8.59 -22.05 32.66
CA PRO A 64 8.98 -23.07 31.69
C PRO A 64 9.37 -22.45 30.34
N THR A 65 10.19 -23.16 29.56
CA THR A 65 10.72 -22.70 28.26
C THR A 65 9.62 -22.30 27.27
N CYS A 66 8.49 -22.99 27.31
CA CYS A 66 7.34 -22.79 26.43
C CYS A 66 6.24 -21.87 27.04
N GLY A 67 6.50 -21.28 28.21
CA GLY A 67 5.47 -20.57 28.98
C GLY A 67 4.49 -21.54 29.65
N PHE A 68 3.77 -21.06 30.66
CA PHE A 68 2.83 -21.91 31.42
C PHE A 68 1.67 -22.41 30.55
N ASP A 69 1.23 -21.58 29.60
CA ASP A 69 0.07 -21.86 28.74
C ASP A 69 0.47 -22.45 27.37
N GLY A 70 1.75 -22.78 27.17
CA GLY A 70 2.24 -23.28 25.90
C GLY A 70 2.39 -22.23 24.79
N SER A 71 2.07 -20.96 25.06
CA SER A 71 2.00 -19.88 24.06
C SER A 71 3.35 -19.51 23.41
N LYS A 72 4.47 -19.84 24.06
CA LYS A 72 5.81 -19.63 23.50
C LYS A 72 6.35 -20.85 22.75
N CYS A 73 5.61 -21.96 22.71
CA CYS A 73 5.99 -23.07 21.87
C CYS A 73 5.83 -22.69 20.40
N PRO A 74 6.67 -23.27 19.52
CA PRO A 74 6.35 -23.34 18.11
C PRO A 74 4.93 -23.93 17.95
N PRO A 75 4.10 -23.36 17.06
CA PRO A 75 2.79 -23.95 16.76
C PRO A 75 2.97 -25.40 16.28
N GLU A 76 2.13 -26.32 16.77
CA GLU A 76 2.20 -27.75 16.42
C GLU A 76 2.01 -27.97 14.91
N GLU A 77 1.21 -27.12 14.28
CA GLU A 77 1.04 -27.07 12.84
C GLU A 77 1.90 -25.92 12.28
N PRO A 78 3.00 -26.21 11.56
CA PRO A 78 3.72 -25.17 10.84
C PRO A 78 2.75 -24.48 9.87
N PHE A 79 3.00 -23.20 9.57
CA PHE A 79 2.24 -22.50 8.53
C PHE A 79 2.15 -23.39 7.30
N PRO A 80 0.93 -23.63 6.79
CA PRO A 80 0.77 -24.59 5.71
C PRO A 80 1.62 -24.19 4.52
N GLU A 81 2.46 -25.11 4.04
CA GLU A 81 3.38 -24.85 2.91
C GLU A 81 2.61 -24.33 1.67
N TYR A 82 1.37 -24.78 1.50
CA TYR A 82 0.47 -24.31 0.45
C TYR A 82 0.12 -22.81 0.57
N GLY A 83 0.13 -22.23 1.77
CA GLY A 83 -0.13 -20.81 1.99
C GLY A 83 0.93 -19.92 1.33
N ILE A 84 2.20 -20.31 1.46
CA ILE A 84 3.32 -19.60 0.81
C ILE A 84 3.20 -19.70 -0.70
N VAL A 85 2.89 -20.90 -1.22
CA VAL A 85 2.73 -21.14 -2.66
C VAL A 85 1.59 -20.30 -3.24
N ILE A 86 0.44 -20.22 -2.56
CA ILE A 86 -0.71 -19.41 -2.98
C ILE A 86 -0.36 -17.92 -3.01
N ILE A 87 0.35 -17.42 -2.00
CA ILE A 87 0.76 -16.01 -1.94
C ILE A 87 1.71 -15.69 -3.10
N VAL A 88 2.70 -16.54 -3.35
CA VAL A 88 3.67 -16.34 -4.43
C VAL A 88 2.97 -16.38 -5.79
N LEU A 89 2.18 -17.40 -6.07
CA LEU A 89 1.43 -17.52 -7.34
C LEU A 89 0.45 -16.35 -7.53
N GLY A 90 -0.26 -15.95 -6.47
CA GLY A 90 -1.18 -14.82 -6.49
C GLY A 90 -0.47 -13.50 -6.80
N SER A 91 0.70 -13.27 -6.21
CA SER A 91 1.50 -12.07 -6.48
C SER A 91 1.99 -12.01 -7.93
N ILE A 92 2.43 -13.15 -8.49
CA ILE A 92 2.88 -13.23 -9.88
C ILE A 92 1.72 -12.95 -10.83
N LEU A 93 0.54 -13.55 -10.61
CA LEU A 93 -0.65 -13.30 -11.42
C LEU A 93 -1.05 -11.83 -11.38
N LEU A 94 -1.02 -11.20 -10.20
CA LEU A 94 -1.33 -9.78 -10.05
C LEU A 94 -0.36 -8.89 -10.84
N ILE A 95 0.94 -9.17 -10.80
CA ILE A 95 1.94 -8.46 -11.60
C ILE A 95 1.66 -8.62 -13.10
N VAL A 96 1.39 -9.84 -13.56
CA VAL A 96 1.06 -10.10 -14.96
C VAL A 96 -0.17 -9.30 -15.39
N LEU A 97 -1.26 -9.32 -14.61
CA LEU A 97 -2.46 -8.55 -14.91
C LEU A 97 -2.19 -7.05 -15.01
N ILE A 98 -1.38 -6.50 -14.09
CA ILE A 98 -0.97 -5.10 -14.12
C ILE A 98 -0.17 -4.80 -15.39
N THR A 99 0.82 -5.63 -15.73
CA THR A 99 1.63 -5.42 -16.95
C THR A 99 0.79 -5.47 -18.22
N VAL A 100 -0.12 -6.45 -18.34
CA VAL A 100 -1.05 -6.55 -19.48
C VAL A 100 -1.95 -5.33 -19.56
N PHE A 101 -2.46 -4.84 -18.42
CA PHE A 101 -3.28 -3.63 -18.38
C PHE A 101 -2.50 -2.40 -18.89
N PHE A 102 -1.26 -2.21 -18.45
CA PHE A 102 -0.42 -1.11 -18.93
C PHE A 102 -0.10 -1.21 -20.42
N ILE A 103 0.24 -2.41 -20.91
CA ILE A 103 0.49 -2.64 -22.34
C ILE A 103 -0.76 -2.36 -23.16
N TYR A 104 -1.93 -2.83 -22.71
CA TYR A 104 -3.20 -2.55 -23.38
C TYR A 104 -3.48 -1.04 -23.45
N ARG A 105 -3.29 -0.31 -22.34
CA ARG A 105 -3.45 1.15 -22.35
C ARG A 105 -2.48 1.82 -23.32
N HIS A 106 -1.23 1.37 -23.37
CA HIS A 106 -0.24 1.91 -24.29
C HIS A 106 -0.65 1.70 -25.75
N ILE A 107 -1.00 0.46 -26.13
CA ILE A 107 -1.39 0.12 -27.51
C ILE A 107 -2.65 0.89 -27.91
N LYS A 108 -3.63 1.04 -27.00
CA LYS A 108 -4.83 1.82 -27.29
C LYS A 108 -4.52 3.30 -27.57
N LEU A 109 -3.63 3.90 -26.78
CA LEU A 109 -3.20 5.29 -27.00
C LEU A 109 -2.44 5.46 -28.32
N GLU A 110 -1.54 4.53 -28.64
CA GLU A 110 -0.84 4.51 -29.93
C GLU A 110 -1.81 4.37 -31.11
N ALA A 111 -2.84 3.52 -30.98
CA ALA A 111 -3.86 3.34 -32.01
C ALA A 111 -4.70 4.61 -32.22
N GLU A 112 -5.07 5.31 -31.15
CA GLU A 112 -5.78 6.60 -31.22
C GLU A 112 -4.90 7.70 -31.84
N LEU A 113 -3.59 7.74 -31.54
CA LEU A 113 -2.64 8.69 -32.16
C LEU A 113 -2.36 8.37 -33.63
N ALA A 114 -2.26 7.09 -33.98
CA ALA A 114 -2.02 6.63 -35.35
C ALA A 114 -3.27 6.77 -36.25
N GLU A 115 -4.43 7.11 -35.69
CA GLU A 115 -5.64 7.35 -36.43
C GLU A 115 -5.51 8.65 -37.26
N MET A 116 -5.09 8.51 -38.51
CA MET A 116 -4.92 9.61 -39.46
C MET A 116 -6.24 10.16 -40.01
N ASN A 117 -7.32 10.17 -39.22
CA ASN A 117 -8.62 10.74 -39.63
C ASN A 117 -8.56 12.25 -39.85
N TRP A 118 -7.55 12.92 -39.27
CA TRP A 118 -7.26 14.34 -39.53
C TRP A 118 -6.65 14.58 -40.92
N ARG A 119 -6.09 13.55 -41.56
CA ARG A 119 -5.43 13.67 -42.85
C ARG A 119 -6.47 13.65 -43.96
N VAL A 120 -6.79 14.83 -44.48
CA VAL A 120 -7.63 14.97 -45.67
C VAL A 120 -6.84 14.48 -46.89
N ARG A 121 -7.40 13.54 -47.64
CA ARG A 121 -6.84 13.07 -48.91
C ARG A 121 -7.00 14.14 -49.99
N TRP A 122 -6.02 14.30 -50.87
CA TRP A 122 -6.04 15.33 -51.92
C TRP A 122 -7.20 15.14 -52.91
N GLU A 123 -7.62 13.90 -53.13
CA GLU A 123 -8.71 13.56 -54.05
C GLU A 123 -10.09 14.01 -53.53
N ASP A 124 -10.22 14.21 -52.22
CA ASP A 124 -11.46 14.63 -51.56
C ASP A 124 -11.59 16.17 -51.46
N ILE A 125 -10.63 16.91 -52.01
CA ILE A 125 -10.63 18.39 -52.02
C ILE A 125 -11.08 18.90 -53.39
N LEU A 126 -12.18 19.64 -53.41
CA LEU A 126 -12.72 20.30 -54.59
C LEU A 126 -12.12 21.70 -54.72
N PHE A 127 -11.35 21.92 -55.76
CA PHE A 127 -10.76 23.22 -56.08
C PHE A 127 -11.58 23.94 -57.14
N GLY A 128 -12.50 24.80 -56.70
CA GLY A 128 -13.35 25.62 -57.55
C GLY A 128 -14.51 26.19 -56.76
N ALA A 129 -15.03 27.35 -57.14
CA ALA A 129 -16.26 27.86 -56.55
C ALA A 129 -17.37 26.82 -56.78
N PRO A 130 -18.22 26.49 -55.79
CA PRO A 130 -19.36 25.62 -56.03
C PRO A 130 -20.18 26.27 -57.14
N GLU A 131 -20.19 25.65 -58.32
CA GLU A 131 -21.07 26.09 -59.39
C GLU A 131 -22.48 26.05 -58.83
N LYS A 132 -23.05 27.24 -58.59
CA LYS A 132 -24.47 27.38 -58.31
C LYS A 132 -25.17 26.80 -59.53
N ASN A 133 -25.58 25.54 -59.43
CA ASN A 133 -26.43 24.89 -60.41
C ASN A 133 -27.72 25.72 -60.54
N LYS A 134 -27.73 26.68 -61.46
CA LYS A 134 -28.87 27.55 -61.81
C LYS A 134 -30.03 26.80 -62.48
N LYS A 135 -30.12 25.47 -62.31
CA LYS A 135 -31.19 24.63 -62.89
C LYS A 135 -32.29 24.26 -61.91
N LEU A 136 -32.23 24.72 -60.65
CA LEU A 136 -33.28 24.52 -59.65
C LEU A 136 -33.79 25.85 -59.07
N GLU A 137 -34.16 26.80 -59.94
CA GLU A 137 -34.85 28.05 -59.53
C GLU A 137 -36.23 28.21 -60.18
N ARG A 138 -36.88 27.11 -60.58
CA ARG A 138 -38.29 27.13 -60.96
C ARG A 138 -39.03 25.94 -60.39
N GLN A 139 -39.51 26.09 -59.15
CA GLN A 139 -40.85 25.71 -58.67
C GLN A 139 -40.87 25.67 -57.12
N GLY A 140 -41.76 26.48 -56.53
CA GLY A 140 -42.64 26.08 -55.41
C GLY A 140 -42.07 25.78 -54.02
N SER A 141 -42.50 26.62 -53.06
CA SER A 141 -42.62 26.40 -51.60
C SER A 141 -41.36 26.15 -50.76
N ARG A 142 -40.99 27.19 -50.01
CA ARG A 142 -40.12 27.14 -48.83
C ARG A 142 -40.85 26.49 -47.66
N LEU A 143 -40.47 25.27 -47.26
CA LEU A 143 -40.48 24.78 -45.88
C LEU A 143 -40.04 23.31 -45.88
N SER A 144 -39.18 22.95 -44.94
CA SER A 144 -38.66 21.60 -44.64
C SER A 144 -37.58 21.02 -45.58
N LEU A 145 -36.34 21.46 -45.39
CA LEU A 145 -35.13 20.61 -45.41
C LEU A 145 -33.93 21.43 -44.91
N ARG A 146 -33.98 21.80 -43.62
CA ARG A 146 -32.73 22.08 -42.88
C ARG A 146 -32.04 20.74 -42.66
N LYS A 147 -31.23 20.30 -43.62
CA LYS A 147 -30.08 19.43 -43.32
C LYS A 147 -28.90 20.39 -43.17
N GLY A 148 -28.63 20.77 -41.93
CA GLY A 148 -27.58 21.74 -41.61
C GLY A 148 -26.22 21.17 -41.96
N SER A 149 -25.66 21.56 -43.11
CA SER A 149 -24.22 21.72 -43.20
C SER A 149 -23.88 22.99 -42.42
N LEU A 150 -23.17 22.85 -41.30
CA LEU A 150 -22.60 24.01 -40.60
C LEU A 150 -21.76 24.81 -41.61
N PRO A 151 -21.92 26.14 -41.71
CA PRO A 151 -20.95 26.95 -42.41
C PRO A 151 -19.58 26.73 -41.74
N SER A 152 -18.55 26.51 -42.55
CA SER A 152 -17.17 26.45 -42.09
C SER A 152 -16.77 27.85 -41.61
N ASP A 153 -16.76 28.07 -40.29
CA ASP A 153 -16.11 29.26 -39.72
C ASP A 153 -14.60 29.10 -39.88
N CYS A 154 -13.99 30.10 -40.53
CA CYS A 154 -12.55 30.16 -40.66
C CYS A 154 -11.95 30.51 -39.30
N SER A 155 -11.01 29.69 -38.81
CA SER A 155 -10.30 29.97 -37.55
C SER A 155 -9.59 31.33 -37.64
N GLY A 156 -9.93 32.23 -36.72
CA GLY A 156 -9.36 33.59 -36.62
C GLY A 156 -7.85 33.63 -36.38
N ASP A 157 -7.22 32.48 -36.10
CA ASP A 157 -5.78 32.36 -35.84
C ASP A 157 -4.95 32.12 -37.12
N THR A 158 -5.56 32.20 -38.30
CA THR A 158 -4.81 32.12 -39.56
C THR A 158 -3.96 33.37 -39.77
N ILE A 159 -2.76 33.18 -40.32
CA ILE A 159 -1.74 34.19 -40.70
C ILE A 159 -2.29 35.50 -41.29
N ALA A 160 -3.48 35.47 -41.89
CA ALA A 160 -4.18 36.64 -42.44
C ALA A 160 -4.46 37.75 -41.40
N VAL A 161 -4.68 37.43 -40.12
CA VAL A 161 -4.95 38.45 -39.08
C VAL A 161 -3.67 39.20 -38.68
N HIS A 162 -2.53 38.51 -38.60
CA HIS A 162 -1.24 39.12 -38.26
C HIS A 162 -0.63 39.97 -39.40
N LEU A 163 -1.12 39.84 -40.64
CA LEU A 163 -0.68 40.65 -41.77
C LEU A 163 -1.38 42.02 -41.85
N ASN A 164 -2.39 42.26 -41.01
CA ASN A 164 -3.18 43.50 -41.07
C ASN A 164 -2.43 44.71 -40.47
N ASP A 165 -1.41 44.49 -39.64
CA ASP A 165 -0.59 45.54 -38.99
C ASP A 165 0.57 46.04 -39.88
N ALA A 166 0.94 45.29 -40.92
CA ALA A 166 1.99 45.65 -41.87
C ALA A 166 1.41 45.87 -43.27
N GLY A 167 0.61 46.93 -43.42
CA GLY A 167 0.20 47.53 -44.70
C GLY A 167 -0.46 46.59 -45.72
N ASN A 168 -1.80 46.54 -45.75
CA ASN A 168 -2.65 46.00 -46.83
C ASN A 168 -2.03 44.90 -47.73
N ARG A 169 -1.46 43.86 -47.11
CA ARG A 169 -0.99 42.68 -47.82
C ARG A 169 -2.17 41.75 -48.07
N GLN A 170 -2.74 41.83 -49.26
CA GLN A 170 -3.75 40.86 -49.71
C GLN A 170 -3.07 39.51 -49.96
N LEU A 171 -3.39 38.52 -49.15
CA LEU A 171 -2.91 37.16 -49.33
C LEU A 171 -3.91 36.39 -50.20
N PHE A 172 -3.56 36.18 -51.48
CA PHE A 172 -4.33 35.32 -52.37
C PHE A 172 -3.90 33.88 -52.15
N THR A 173 -4.74 33.09 -51.48
CA THR A 173 -4.55 31.65 -51.35
C THR A 173 -5.70 30.90 -52.02
N ARG A 174 -5.39 29.78 -52.67
CA ARG A 174 -6.40 28.94 -53.32
C ARG A 174 -7.14 28.14 -52.24
N THR A 175 -8.41 28.43 -52.03
CA THR A 175 -9.26 27.67 -51.10
C THR A 175 -9.86 26.45 -51.80
N GLY A 176 -9.97 25.33 -51.09
CA GLY A 176 -10.64 24.11 -51.54
C GLY A 176 -11.74 23.71 -50.56
N TYR A 177 -12.80 23.09 -51.06
CA TYR A 177 -13.91 22.60 -50.24
C TYR A 177 -13.84 21.08 -50.12
N TYR A 178 -14.04 20.54 -48.92
CA TYR A 178 -14.06 19.10 -48.69
C TYR A 178 -15.36 18.47 -49.21
N LYS A 179 -15.23 17.39 -49.99
CA LYS A 179 -16.38 16.62 -50.51
C LYS A 179 -16.85 15.64 -49.44
N VAL A 180 -17.99 15.92 -48.82
CA VAL A 180 -18.65 14.96 -47.92
C VAL A 180 -19.30 13.86 -48.75
N SER A 181 -18.69 12.67 -48.78
CA SER A 181 -19.32 11.49 -49.37
C SER A 181 -20.35 10.94 -48.38
N MET A 182 -21.60 10.78 -48.82
CA MET A 182 -22.69 10.14 -48.08
C MET A 182 -22.58 8.63 -48.14
#